data_AF-A0A1Q5JL24-F1
#
_entry.id   AF-A0A1Q5JL24-F1
#
_cell.length_a   1.000
_cell.length_b   1.000
_cell.length_c   1.000
_cell.angle_alpha   90.00
_cell.angle_beta   90.00
_cell.angle_gamma   90.00
#
_symmetry.space_group_name_H-M   'P 1'
#
loop_
_entity.id
_entity.type
_entity.pdbx_description
1 polymer ?
#
loop_
_entity_poly.entity_id
_entity_poly.type
_entity_poly.pdbx_seq_one_letter_code
_entity_poly.pdbx_strand_id
1 'polypeptide(L)'
;MAHETPDSPPPVTPPRRRTRLTRRGRLTLFIGSLLVLVVAAAVLVPLLTRETKTEETPRTLVIPEGRRATQVYEAVDQALGVPAGTTAAAAPTSDLPLPAAAKGNPEGYLYPATYPVTSATTPKSLLRYMTDTAGRHFGADHITAGARRNDVTVYQTVTIASIVQAEADTEADMGKVARVIHNRLDRGMPLQMDSTLNYALNRSTLDTTTGDTKLASPYNSYAHKGLPPTPIGNPGEQAMSAAITPTPGPWLYFVTVAPGDTRFTDDYAEQQRNVAEFNRNRGGGG
;
A
#
# COMPACT_ATOMS: atom_id res chain seq x y z
N MET A 1 -85.91 17.84 -59.10
CA MET A 1 -87.23 17.25 -58.80
C MET A 1 -86.97 15.97 -58.02
N ALA A 2 -87.11 16.03 -56.70
CA ALA A 2 -88.29 15.59 -55.93
C ALA A 2 -88.20 14.07 -55.65
N HIS A 3 -88.02 13.68 -54.38
CA HIS A 3 -89.04 13.01 -53.52
C HIS A 3 -89.51 11.65 -54.09
N GLU A 4 -89.62 10.52 -53.41
CA GLU A 4 -89.61 10.15 -51.98
C GLU A 4 -89.59 8.59 -51.92
N THR A 5 -89.36 8.04 -50.72
CA THR A 5 -89.48 6.64 -50.20
C THR A 5 -90.82 5.92 -50.55
N PRO A 6 -91.14 4.65 -50.16
CA PRO A 6 -90.59 3.73 -49.12
C PRO A 6 -90.42 2.26 -49.66
N ASP A 7 -90.09 1.17 -48.95
CA ASP A 7 -90.69 0.55 -47.75
C ASP A 7 -89.82 -0.64 -47.26
N SER A 8 -89.94 -0.98 -45.97
CA SER A 8 -89.26 -2.09 -45.25
C SER A 8 -90.12 -3.39 -45.34
N PRO A 9 -89.96 -4.50 -44.57
CA PRO A 9 -88.95 -4.99 -43.59
C PRO A 9 -88.69 -6.54 -43.78
N PRO A 10 -88.47 -7.42 -42.77
CA PRO A 10 -87.36 -7.57 -41.80
C PRO A 10 -86.71 -9.00 -41.88
N PRO A 11 -86.35 -9.71 -40.79
CA PRO A 11 -84.97 -10.00 -40.37
C PRO A 11 -84.68 -11.52 -40.28
N VAL A 12 -83.55 -11.95 -39.71
CA VAL A 12 -83.49 -12.89 -38.55
C VAL A 12 -82.03 -13.18 -38.15
N THR A 13 -81.84 -13.04 -36.85
CA THR A 13 -80.71 -13.16 -35.92
C THR A 13 -80.49 -14.63 -35.49
N PRO A 14 -79.84 -15.00 -34.36
CA PRO A 14 -78.61 -14.60 -33.63
C PRO A 14 -77.78 -15.91 -33.36
N PRO A 15 -77.04 -16.21 -32.25
CA PRO A 15 -76.63 -15.45 -31.05
C PRO A 15 -75.14 -15.67 -30.66
N ARG A 16 -74.55 -15.29 -29.51
CA ARG A 16 -74.92 -15.09 -28.07
C ARG A 16 -73.82 -14.18 -27.44
N ARG A 17 -74.12 -13.03 -26.82
CA ARG A 17 -74.29 -12.74 -25.36
C ARG A 17 -73.20 -13.31 -24.45
N ARG A 18 -72.68 -12.67 -23.37
CA ARG A 18 -72.82 -11.35 -22.67
C ARG A 18 -71.73 -11.39 -21.54
N THR A 19 -71.19 -10.31 -21.00
CA THR A 19 -71.73 -9.44 -19.91
C THR A 19 -70.75 -8.27 -19.69
N ARG A 20 -71.14 -7.01 -19.94
CA ARG A 20 -71.67 -5.97 -19.01
C ARG A 20 -70.76 -5.51 -17.85
N LEU A 21 -70.26 -4.29 -18.01
CA LEU A 21 -69.86 -3.35 -16.96
C LEU A 21 -71.05 -2.88 -16.10
N THR A 22 -70.76 -2.57 -14.84
CA THR A 22 -71.63 -1.80 -13.94
C THR A 22 -71.15 -0.35 -13.77
N ARG A 23 -72.09 0.48 -13.31
CA ARG A 23 -72.18 1.93 -13.49
C ARG A 23 -72.42 2.60 -12.13
N ARG A 24 -71.56 3.53 -11.71
CA ARG A 24 -71.79 4.63 -10.73
C ARG A 24 -70.55 5.51 -10.90
N GLY A 25 -70.55 6.66 -11.57
CA GLY A 25 -71.37 7.87 -11.45
C GLY A 25 -70.37 9.00 -11.79
N ARG A 26 -70.44 9.55 -13.01
CA ARG A 26 -70.96 10.90 -13.32
C ARG A 26 -70.07 12.06 -12.80
N LEU A 27 -69.59 12.86 -13.79
CA LEU A 27 -69.27 14.31 -13.76
C LEU A 27 -68.06 14.70 -12.88
N THR A 28 -67.02 15.40 -13.37
CA THR A 28 -67.04 16.75 -13.95
C THR A 28 -65.87 17.02 -14.92
N LEU A 29 -66.11 17.94 -15.85
CA LEU A 29 -65.18 18.47 -16.85
C LEU A 29 -64.27 19.59 -16.28
N PHE A 30 -63.04 19.62 -16.82
CA PHE A 30 -62.05 20.70 -16.94
C PHE A 30 -61.51 21.41 -15.68
N ILE A 31 -60.17 21.37 -15.51
CA ILE A 31 -59.22 22.50 -15.59
C ILE A 31 -57.84 22.00 -15.11
N GLY A 32 -56.77 22.37 -15.82
CA GLY A 32 -55.43 22.34 -15.24
C GLY A 32 -54.35 21.73 -16.13
N SER A 33 -54.09 22.38 -17.26
CA SER A 33 -52.78 22.39 -17.93
C SER A 33 -51.69 22.95 -16.99
N LEU A 34 -51.38 22.22 -15.92
CA LEU A 34 -50.39 22.58 -14.91
C LEU A 34 -49.68 21.34 -14.32
N LEU A 35 -49.64 20.23 -15.06
CA LEU A 35 -48.86 19.05 -14.65
C LEU A 35 -47.76 18.64 -15.63
N VAL A 36 -47.70 19.26 -16.82
CA VAL A 36 -46.64 18.95 -17.79
C VAL A 36 -45.39 19.81 -17.55
N LEU A 37 -45.52 21.00 -16.93
CA LEU A 37 -44.38 21.85 -16.60
C LEU A 37 -43.68 21.48 -15.27
N VAL A 38 -44.40 20.90 -14.30
CA VAL A 38 -43.79 20.48 -13.03
C VAL A 38 -43.01 19.17 -13.20
N VAL A 39 -43.47 18.25 -14.07
CA VAL A 39 -42.71 17.03 -14.40
C VAL A 39 -41.55 17.36 -15.34
N ALA A 40 -41.71 18.30 -16.27
CA ALA A 40 -40.58 18.79 -17.06
C ALA A 40 -39.52 19.45 -16.17
N ALA A 41 -39.87 20.34 -15.23
CA ALA A 41 -38.91 20.93 -14.30
C ALA A 41 -38.29 19.89 -13.34
N ALA A 42 -39.04 18.91 -12.83
CA ALA A 42 -38.49 17.87 -11.96
C ALA A 42 -37.54 16.90 -12.67
N VAL A 43 -37.58 16.81 -14.00
CA VAL A 43 -36.64 16.02 -14.82
C VAL A 43 -35.55 16.92 -15.42
N LEU A 44 -35.85 18.17 -15.77
CA LEU A 44 -34.88 19.16 -16.25
C LEU A 44 -33.96 19.65 -15.14
N VAL A 45 -34.45 19.83 -13.90
CA VAL A 45 -33.63 20.32 -12.79
C VAL A 45 -32.51 19.33 -12.47
N PRO A 46 -32.72 18.01 -12.33
CA PRO A 46 -31.61 17.04 -12.21
C PRO A 46 -30.72 16.94 -13.46
N LEU A 47 -31.23 17.27 -14.65
CA LEU A 47 -30.47 17.31 -15.90
C LEU A 47 -29.65 18.60 -16.08
N LEU A 48 -30.06 19.70 -15.43
CA LEU A 48 -29.38 21.00 -15.39
C LEU A 48 -28.48 21.15 -14.15
N THR A 49 -28.74 20.39 -13.07
CA THR A 49 -27.88 20.26 -11.88
C THR A 49 -27.04 19.00 -11.90
N ARG A 50 -27.04 18.25 -13.00
CA ARG A 50 -25.90 17.40 -13.32
C ARG A 50 -24.77 18.36 -13.66
N GLU A 51 -24.19 18.97 -12.62
CA GLU A 51 -22.79 19.34 -12.69
C GLU A 51 -22.13 18.09 -13.23
N THR A 52 -21.69 18.17 -14.48
CA THR A 52 -20.68 17.28 -15.01
C THR A 52 -19.51 17.50 -14.07
N LYS A 53 -19.50 16.78 -12.94
CA LYS A 53 -18.34 16.65 -12.09
C LYS A 53 -17.37 15.96 -13.01
N THR A 54 -16.59 16.76 -13.73
CA THR A 54 -15.59 16.30 -14.65
C THR A 54 -14.79 15.30 -13.84
N GLU A 55 -14.88 14.02 -14.18
CA GLU A 55 -14.16 12.99 -13.44
C GLU A 55 -12.68 13.34 -13.56
N GLU A 56 -12.12 13.86 -12.48
CA GLU A 56 -10.72 14.23 -12.45
C GLU A 56 -9.91 12.96 -12.69
N THR A 57 -9.11 12.94 -13.75
CA THR A 57 -8.19 11.83 -13.99
C THR A 57 -7.09 11.91 -12.93
N PRO A 58 -6.95 10.91 -12.03
CA PRO A 58 -5.98 10.98 -10.95
C PRO A 58 -4.55 10.99 -11.51
N ARG A 59 -3.70 11.84 -10.94
CA ARG A 59 -2.25 11.72 -11.06
C ARG A 59 -1.76 10.52 -10.25
N THR A 60 -0.56 10.01 -10.51
CA THR A 60 0.00 8.89 -9.76
C THR A 60 1.22 9.31 -8.96
N LEU A 61 1.30 8.85 -7.71
CA LEU A 61 2.49 8.92 -6.86
C LEU A 61 3.04 7.51 -6.68
N VAL A 62 4.25 7.26 -7.19
CA VAL A 62 4.96 6.00 -6.95
C VAL A 62 5.82 6.14 -5.70
N ILE A 63 5.63 5.23 -4.75
CA ILE A 63 6.53 5.06 -3.60
C ILE A 63 7.34 3.78 -3.82
N PRO A 64 8.64 3.90 -4.14
CA PRO A 64 9.53 2.74 -4.26
C PRO A 64 9.73 2.03 -2.91
N GLU A 65 10.14 0.76 -2.99
CA GLU A 65 10.57 -0.02 -1.83
C GLU A 65 11.81 0.57 -1.17
N GLY A 66 12.02 0.26 0.11
CA GLY A 66 13.17 0.70 0.90
C GLY A 66 13.14 2.17 1.33
N ARG A 67 12.15 2.96 0.87
CA ARG A 67 12.01 4.37 1.26
C ARG A 67 11.76 4.50 2.76
N ARG A 68 12.42 5.46 3.40
CA ARG A 68 12.13 5.87 4.79
C ARG A 68 10.92 6.79 4.85
N ALA A 69 10.28 6.87 6.01
CA ALA A 69 9.09 7.70 6.21
C ALA A 69 9.34 9.17 5.85
N THR A 70 10.52 9.70 6.18
CA THR A 70 10.94 11.06 5.80
C THR A 70 10.91 11.29 4.29
N GLN A 71 11.43 10.33 3.51
CA GLN A 71 11.45 10.40 2.05
C GLN A 71 10.03 10.24 1.46
N VAL A 72 9.18 9.43 2.10
CA VAL A 72 7.77 9.32 1.71
C VAL A 72 7.05 10.65 1.96
N TYR A 73 7.28 11.30 3.09
CA TYR A 73 6.68 12.60 3.39
C TYR A 73 7.08 13.66 2.37
N GLU A 74 8.35 13.72 2.01
CA GLU A 74 8.84 14.62 0.95
C GLU A 74 8.17 14.35 -0.40
N ALA A 75 8.05 13.07 -0.79
CA ALA A 75 7.40 12.68 -2.04
C ALA A 75 5.90 13.04 -2.05
N VAL A 76 5.21 12.89 -0.91
CA VAL A 76 3.81 13.31 -0.75
C VAL A 76 3.67 14.82 -0.85
N ASP A 77 4.53 15.60 -0.17
CA ASP A 77 4.50 17.06 -0.23
C ASP A 77 4.66 17.56 -1.68
N GLN A 78 5.61 16.98 -2.40
CA GLN A 78 5.86 17.28 -3.82
C GLN A 78 4.67 16.90 -4.71
N ALA A 79 4.10 15.71 -4.54
CA ALA A 79 2.98 15.25 -5.37
C ALA A 79 1.72 16.10 -5.19
N LEU A 80 1.48 16.56 -3.95
CA LEU A 80 0.33 17.39 -3.60
C LEU A 80 0.57 18.90 -3.84
N GLY A 81 1.81 19.32 -4.07
CA GLY A 81 2.16 20.73 -4.24
C GLY A 81 1.99 21.55 -2.96
N VAL A 82 2.14 20.91 -1.80
CA VAL A 82 2.06 21.56 -0.48
C VAL A 82 3.45 21.93 0.03
N PRO A 83 3.59 22.85 1.00
CA PRO A 83 4.90 23.20 1.55
C PRO A 83 5.66 21.99 2.12
N ALA A 84 6.98 21.98 1.98
CA ALA A 84 7.82 20.92 2.55
C ALA A 84 7.64 20.82 4.08
N GLY A 85 7.51 19.59 4.57
CA GLY A 85 7.25 19.29 5.98
C GLY A 85 5.76 19.22 6.34
N THR A 86 4.85 19.54 5.42
CA THR A 86 3.40 19.47 5.69
C THR A 86 2.97 18.06 6.04
N THR A 87 3.43 17.06 5.29
CA THR A 87 3.08 15.66 5.53
C THR A 87 3.69 15.14 6.83
N ALA A 88 4.94 15.52 7.12
CA ALA A 88 5.60 15.15 8.38
C ALA A 88 4.85 15.71 9.60
N ALA A 89 4.37 16.95 9.52
CA ALA A 89 3.58 17.58 10.58
C ALA A 89 2.19 16.95 10.73
N ALA A 90 1.59 16.45 9.65
CA ALA A 90 0.29 15.79 9.66
C ALA A 90 0.35 14.36 10.23
N ALA A 91 1.45 13.64 10.05
CA ALA A 91 1.55 12.21 10.40
C ALA A 91 1.14 11.87 11.85
N PRO A 92 1.60 12.60 12.90
CA PRO A 92 1.24 12.28 14.29
C PRO A 92 -0.26 12.41 14.61
N THR A 93 -1.00 13.24 13.87
CA THR A 93 -2.44 13.49 14.06
C THR A 93 -3.31 12.76 13.04
N SER A 94 -2.70 11.88 12.24
CA SER A 94 -3.37 11.23 11.11
C SER A 94 -4.19 9.99 11.48
N ASP A 95 -4.18 9.56 12.75
CA ASP A 95 -4.90 8.35 13.23
C ASP A 95 -4.62 7.15 12.31
N LEU A 96 -3.33 6.90 12.08
CA LEU A 96 -2.87 5.88 11.16
C LEU A 96 -3.12 4.49 11.76
N PRO A 97 -3.75 3.54 11.03
CA PRO A 97 -3.90 2.17 11.48
C PRO A 97 -2.54 1.48 11.51
N LEU A 98 -1.94 1.43 12.69
CA LEU A 98 -0.64 0.83 12.95
C LEU A 98 -0.75 -0.20 14.08
N PRO A 99 0.08 -1.26 14.09
CA PRO A 99 0.13 -2.17 15.22
C PRO A 99 0.62 -1.44 16.47
N ALA A 100 0.17 -1.87 17.65
CA ALA A 100 0.56 -1.25 18.92
C ALA A 100 2.09 -1.20 19.14
N ALA A 101 2.81 -2.20 18.64
CA ALA A 101 4.28 -2.27 18.68
C ALA A 101 4.97 -1.09 17.96
N ALA A 102 4.31 -0.48 16.97
CA ALA A 102 4.84 0.67 16.24
C ALA A 102 4.84 1.96 17.06
N LYS A 103 4.06 2.04 18.16
CA LYS A 103 3.96 3.23 19.04
C LYS A 103 3.70 4.53 18.26
N GLY A 104 2.92 4.46 17.19
CA GLY A 104 2.59 5.59 16.33
C GLY A 104 3.65 5.96 15.28
N ASN A 105 4.79 5.26 15.21
CA ASN A 105 5.78 5.43 14.14
C ASN A 105 5.37 4.64 12.89
N PRO A 106 5.10 5.29 11.74
CA PRO A 106 4.68 4.59 10.52
C PRO A 106 5.84 3.98 9.71
N GLU A 107 7.09 4.08 10.17
CA GLU A 107 8.24 3.46 9.50
C GLU A 107 8.01 1.95 9.31
N GLY A 108 8.15 1.48 8.07
CA GLY A 108 7.83 0.11 7.65
C GLY A 108 6.39 -0.11 7.19
N TYR A 109 5.47 0.83 7.41
CA TYR A 109 4.04 0.72 7.12
C TYR A 109 3.53 1.72 6.07
N LEU A 110 4.39 2.60 5.55
CA LEU A 110 4.06 3.42 4.39
C LEU A 110 4.30 2.57 3.12
N TYR A 111 3.35 1.68 2.84
CA TYR A 111 3.52 0.58 1.90
C TYR A 111 4.02 1.02 0.51
N PRO A 112 5.05 0.37 -0.07
CA PRO A 112 5.52 0.67 -1.42
C PRO A 112 4.47 0.29 -2.47
N ALA A 113 3.96 1.26 -3.20
CA ALA A 113 2.98 1.07 -4.27
C ALA A 113 2.83 2.34 -5.11
N THR A 114 1.95 2.27 -6.12
CA THR A 114 1.48 3.44 -6.86
C THR A 114 0.14 3.89 -6.31
N TYR A 115 0.05 5.16 -5.92
CA TYR A 115 -1.14 5.74 -5.30
C TYR A 115 -1.79 6.78 -6.23
N PRO A 116 -3.13 6.77 -6.36
CA PRO A 116 -3.85 7.83 -7.06
C PRO A 116 -3.87 9.12 -6.22
N VAL A 117 -3.64 10.24 -6.89
CA VAL A 117 -3.61 11.59 -6.33
C VAL A 117 -4.58 12.46 -7.12
N THR A 118 -5.55 13.04 -6.42
CA THR A 118 -6.57 13.95 -6.95
C THR A 118 -6.50 15.29 -6.23
N SER A 119 -7.24 16.29 -6.70
CA SER A 119 -7.42 17.57 -6.01
C SER A 119 -7.98 17.44 -4.60
N ALA A 120 -8.69 16.35 -4.28
CA ALA A 120 -9.21 16.06 -2.95
C ALA A 120 -8.21 15.30 -2.04
N THR A 121 -7.10 14.82 -2.58
CA THR A 121 -6.11 14.05 -1.80
C THR A 121 -5.37 14.96 -0.83
N THR A 122 -5.36 14.59 0.44
CA THR A 122 -4.63 15.28 1.51
C THR A 122 -3.46 14.41 2.00
N PRO A 123 -2.43 15.00 2.64
CA PRO A 123 -1.35 14.25 3.26
C PRO A 123 -1.85 13.14 4.19
N LYS A 124 -2.79 13.47 5.08
CA LYS A 124 -3.40 12.53 6.03
C LYS A 124 -4.11 11.38 5.32
N SER A 125 -4.93 11.67 4.31
CA SER A 125 -5.65 10.63 3.56
C SER A 125 -4.70 9.68 2.83
N LEU A 126 -3.57 10.20 2.33
CA LEU A 126 -2.62 9.42 1.56
C LEU A 126 -1.74 8.53 2.47
N LEU A 127 -1.28 9.06 3.60
CA LEU A 127 -0.60 8.24 4.64
C LEU A 127 -1.52 7.16 5.20
N ARG A 128 -2.80 7.47 5.40
CA ARG A 128 -3.80 6.48 5.83
C ARG A 128 -3.96 5.39 4.79
N TYR A 129 -4.07 5.74 3.50
CA TYR A 129 -4.16 4.76 2.42
C TYR A 129 -2.92 3.85 2.38
N MET A 130 -1.71 4.39 2.55
CA MET A 130 -0.48 3.60 2.62
C MET A 130 -0.51 2.60 3.78
N THR A 131 -0.89 3.05 4.98
CA THR A 131 -0.94 2.20 6.19
C THR A 131 -2.07 1.17 6.18
N ASP A 132 -3.24 1.49 5.62
CA ASP A 132 -4.29 0.49 5.34
C ASP A 132 -3.79 -0.59 4.37
N THR A 133 -3.02 -0.18 3.37
CA THR A 133 -2.46 -1.11 2.38
C THR A 133 -1.45 -2.03 3.06
N ALA A 134 -0.52 -1.49 3.85
CA ALA A 134 0.37 -2.30 4.69
C ALA A 134 -0.41 -3.26 5.59
N GLY A 135 -1.46 -2.79 6.26
CA GLY A 135 -2.30 -3.63 7.13
C GLY A 135 -2.92 -4.82 6.41
N ARG A 136 -3.40 -4.63 5.17
CA ARG A 136 -3.97 -5.72 4.34
C ARG A 136 -2.90 -6.73 3.92
N HIS A 137 -1.73 -6.27 3.48
CA HIS A 137 -0.66 -7.14 3.02
C HIS A 137 0.03 -7.88 4.18
N PHE A 138 0.40 -7.17 5.24
CA PHE A 138 1.11 -7.76 6.38
C PHE A 138 0.19 -8.54 7.32
N GLY A 139 -1.11 -8.25 7.30
CA GLY A 139 -2.13 -8.98 8.06
C GLY A 139 -2.57 -10.30 7.42
N ALA A 140 -2.06 -10.66 6.24
CA ALA A 140 -2.43 -11.90 5.55
C ALA A 140 -2.05 -13.15 6.35
N ASP A 141 -2.84 -14.21 6.23
CA ASP A 141 -2.68 -15.45 7.01
C ASP A 141 -1.29 -16.09 6.82
N HIS A 142 -0.77 -16.07 5.59
CA HIS A 142 0.54 -16.63 5.29
C HIS A 142 1.69 -15.85 5.95
N ILE A 143 1.56 -14.51 6.07
CA ILE A 143 2.52 -13.67 6.80
C ILE A 143 2.46 -13.98 8.29
N THR A 144 1.26 -14.04 8.86
CA THR A 144 1.06 -14.35 10.29
C THR A 144 1.58 -15.74 10.64
N ALA A 145 1.29 -16.75 9.80
CA ALA A 145 1.80 -18.11 9.97
C ALA A 145 3.33 -18.16 9.83
N GLY A 146 3.89 -17.43 8.86
CA GLY A 146 5.32 -17.34 8.64
C GLY A 146 6.08 -16.69 9.79
N ALA A 147 5.57 -15.57 10.31
CA ALA A 147 6.12 -14.90 11.48
C ALA A 147 6.16 -15.86 12.69
N ARG A 148 5.05 -16.57 12.96
CA ARG A 148 4.97 -17.57 14.03
C ARG A 148 5.95 -18.74 13.85
N ARG A 149 6.17 -19.22 12.62
CA ARG A 149 7.14 -20.30 12.35
C ARG A 149 8.58 -19.91 12.64
N ASN A 150 8.91 -18.63 12.56
CA ASN A 150 10.25 -18.10 12.84
C ASN A 150 10.32 -17.42 14.23
N ASP A 151 9.39 -17.73 15.14
CA ASP A 151 9.35 -17.21 16.52
C ASP A 151 9.43 -15.67 16.62
N VAL A 152 8.85 -14.96 15.64
CA VAL A 152 8.77 -13.49 15.61
C VAL A 152 7.33 -13.01 15.46
N THR A 153 7.07 -11.79 15.90
CA THR A 153 5.80 -11.09 15.63
C THR A 153 5.78 -10.52 14.21
N VAL A 154 4.59 -10.24 13.68
CA VAL A 154 4.45 -9.56 12.36
C VAL A 154 5.22 -8.23 12.32
N TYR A 155 5.20 -7.45 13.40
CA TYR A 155 5.96 -6.20 13.46
C TYR A 155 7.48 -6.45 13.36
N GLN A 156 8.00 -7.46 14.06
CA GLN A 156 9.39 -7.88 13.93
C GLN A 156 9.72 -8.44 12.55
N THR A 157 8.79 -9.14 11.90
CA THR A 157 8.94 -9.57 10.50
C THR A 157 9.09 -8.37 9.56
N VAL A 158 8.29 -7.31 9.72
CA VAL A 158 8.44 -6.07 8.95
C VAL A 158 9.80 -5.41 9.24
N THR A 159 10.27 -5.44 10.49
CA THR A 159 11.63 -4.97 10.84
C THR A 159 12.70 -5.77 10.11
N ILE A 160 12.64 -7.11 10.13
CA ILE A 160 13.56 -7.98 9.41
C ILE A 160 13.51 -7.70 7.91
N ALA A 161 12.31 -7.62 7.33
CA ALA A 161 12.13 -7.34 5.91
C ALA A 161 12.72 -5.98 5.51
N SER A 162 12.61 -4.95 6.36
CA SER A 162 13.22 -3.63 6.08
C SER A 162 14.75 -3.68 6.06
N ILE A 163 15.36 -4.54 6.87
CA ILE A 163 16.82 -4.77 6.84
C ILE A 163 17.18 -5.57 5.60
N VAL A 164 16.46 -6.65 5.30
CA VAL A 164 16.65 -7.47 4.08
C VAL A 164 16.59 -6.61 2.81
N GLN A 165 15.58 -5.74 2.70
CA GLN A 165 15.41 -4.82 1.58
C GLN A 165 16.61 -3.88 1.40
N ALA A 166 17.25 -3.48 2.50
CA ALA A 166 18.37 -2.54 2.48
C ALA A 166 19.73 -3.21 2.25
N GLU A 167 19.84 -4.53 2.48
CA GLU A 167 21.11 -5.28 2.44
C GLU A 167 21.26 -6.14 1.18
N ALA A 168 20.16 -6.53 0.53
CA ALA A 168 20.20 -7.48 -0.57
C ALA A 168 20.09 -6.80 -1.94
N ASP A 169 21.00 -7.18 -2.85
CA ASP A 169 20.99 -6.72 -4.25
C ASP A 169 19.99 -7.48 -5.13
N THR A 170 19.65 -8.72 -4.75
CA THR A 170 18.81 -9.62 -5.55
C THR A 170 17.79 -10.37 -4.69
N GLU A 171 16.69 -10.83 -5.28
CA GLU A 171 15.68 -11.65 -4.59
C GLU A 171 16.29 -12.95 -4.02
N ALA A 172 17.25 -13.56 -4.73
CA ALA A 172 17.95 -14.75 -4.23
C ALA A 172 18.78 -14.44 -2.98
N ASP A 173 19.44 -13.28 -2.95
CA ASP A 173 20.19 -12.82 -1.79
C ASP A 173 19.29 -12.42 -0.64
N MET A 174 18.10 -11.85 -0.90
CA MET A 174 17.13 -11.52 0.15
C MET A 174 16.82 -12.73 1.04
N GLY A 175 16.58 -13.89 0.44
CA GLY A 175 16.31 -15.13 1.18
C GLY A 175 17.50 -15.58 2.05
N LYS A 176 18.74 -15.39 1.59
CA LYS A 176 19.96 -15.74 2.34
C LYS A 176 20.30 -14.70 3.41
N VAL A 177 20.11 -13.41 3.15
CA VAL A 177 20.26 -12.34 4.14
C VAL A 177 19.24 -12.52 5.27
N ALA A 178 17.99 -12.82 4.94
CA ALA A 178 16.96 -13.15 5.92
C ALA A 178 17.39 -14.35 6.78
N ARG A 179 17.97 -15.39 6.17
CA ARG A 179 18.53 -16.54 6.89
C ARG A 179 19.64 -16.14 7.85
N VAL A 180 20.59 -15.29 7.43
CA VAL A 180 21.66 -14.78 8.30
C VAL A 180 21.07 -14.02 9.51
N ILE A 181 20.05 -13.19 9.30
CA ILE A 181 19.38 -12.44 10.38
C ILE A 181 18.78 -13.42 11.40
N HIS A 182 17.95 -14.36 10.96
CA HIS A 182 17.35 -15.37 11.84
C HIS A 182 18.40 -16.21 12.58
N ASN A 183 19.39 -16.72 11.85
CA ASN A 183 20.49 -17.51 12.42
C ASN A 183 21.28 -16.75 13.50
N ARG A 184 21.44 -15.43 13.35
CA ARG A 184 22.10 -14.58 14.36
C ARG A 184 21.20 -14.29 15.55
N LEU A 185 19.91 -14.05 15.33
CA LEU A 185 18.93 -13.88 16.40
C LEU A 185 18.87 -15.13 17.29
N ASP A 186 18.77 -16.31 16.68
CA ASP A 186 18.69 -17.60 17.38
C ASP A 186 19.95 -17.88 18.23
N ARG A 187 21.11 -17.40 17.79
CA ARG A 187 22.39 -17.53 18.49
C ARG A 187 22.69 -16.37 19.45
N GLY A 188 21.79 -15.39 19.57
CA GLY A 188 22.00 -14.20 20.40
C GLY A 188 23.21 -13.37 19.95
N MET A 189 23.51 -13.36 18.65
CA MET A 189 24.56 -12.56 18.03
C MET A 189 24.02 -11.17 17.64
N PRO A 190 24.83 -10.10 17.74
CA PRO A 190 24.49 -8.82 17.13
C PRO A 190 24.33 -8.97 15.61
N LEU A 191 23.40 -8.22 15.01
CA LEU A 191 23.13 -8.34 13.57
C LEU A 191 24.26 -7.75 12.72
N GLN A 192 24.88 -6.66 13.17
CA GLN A 192 26.01 -5.99 12.49
C GLN A 192 25.68 -5.58 11.04
N MET A 193 24.53 -4.93 10.86
CA MET A 193 24.00 -4.53 9.56
C MET A 193 24.25 -3.04 9.32
N ASP A 194 24.96 -2.70 8.26
CA ASP A 194 25.33 -1.31 7.94
C ASP A 194 24.12 -0.44 7.62
N SER A 195 23.08 -1.03 7.03
CA SER A 195 21.79 -0.39 6.81
C SER A 195 21.20 0.24 8.09
N THR A 196 21.41 -0.39 9.25
CA THR A 196 20.92 0.11 10.54
C THR A 196 21.70 1.32 11.06
N LEU A 197 23.02 1.39 10.79
CA LEU A 197 23.83 2.58 11.06
C LEU A 197 23.46 3.72 10.11
N ASN A 198 23.28 3.42 8.83
CA ASN A 198 22.84 4.37 7.82
C ASN A 198 21.46 4.97 8.16
N TYR A 199 20.56 4.16 8.70
CA TYR A 199 19.29 4.65 9.25
C TYR A 199 19.49 5.63 10.40
N ALA A 200 20.28 5.24 11.41
CA ALA A 200 20.57 6.05 12.58
C ALA A 200 21.20 7.40 12.24
N LEU A 201 22.06 7.44 11.21
CA LEU A 201 22.77 8.63 10.75
C LEU A 201 22.01 9.43 9.68
N ASN A 202 20.79 9.00 9.34
CA ASN A 202 19.99 9.55 8.26
C ASN A 202 20.75 9.72 6.92
N ARG A 203 21.53 8.70 6.54
CA ARG A 203 22.31 8.69 5.29
C ARG A 203 22.13 7.38 4.52
N SER A 204 22.69 7.31 3.31
CA SER A 204 22.77 6.09 2.50
C SER A 204 24.15 6.01 1.87
N THR A 205 25.02 5.12 2.37
CA THR A 205 26.38 4.95 1.87
C THR A 205 26.84 3.50 2.06
N LEU A 206 27.68 3.02 1.14
CA LEU A 206 28.38 1.74 1.28
C LEU A 206 29.63 1.85 2.18
N ASP A 207 30.03 3.08 2.52
CA ASP A 207 31.29 3.38 3.19
C ASP A 207 31.06 3.65 4.68
N THR A 208 30.56 2.65 5.40
CA THR A 208 30.52 2.65 6.86
C THR A 208 31.93 2.50 7.43
N THR A 209 32.24 3.24 8.48
CA THR A 209 33.55 3.23 9.12
C THR A 209 33.51 2.46 10.44
N THR A 210 34.66 1.99 10.92
CA THR A 210 34.80 1.47 12.29
C THR A 210 34.44 2.52 13.36
N GLY A 211 34.45 3.81 13.02
CA GLY A 211 33.93 4.87 13.88
C GLY A 211 32.41 4.80 14.00
N ASP A 212 31.71 4.58 12.89
CA ASP A 212 30.25 4.47 12.84
C ASP A 212 29.74 3.27 13.67
N THR A 213 30.48 2.16 13.72
CA THR A 213 30.10 0.99 14.54
C THR A 213 30.08 1.28 16.04
N LYS A 214 30.63 2.42 16.48
CA LYS A 214 30.63 2.88 17.88
C LYS A 214 29.54 3.93 18.15
N LEU A 215 28.67 4.21 17.18
CA LEU A 215 27.57 5.16 17.32
C LEU A 215 26.68 4.82 18.52
N ALA A 216 26.46 5.79 19.41
CA ALA A 216 25.49 5.67 20.49
C ALA A 216 24.07 5.86 19.94
N SER A 217 23.45 4.77 19.48
CA SER A 217 22.10 4.77 18.95
C SER A 217 21.44 3.40 19.21
N PRO A 218 20.13 3.35 19.55
CA PRO A 218 19.41 2.09 19.70
C PRO A 218 19.30 1.29 18.38
N TYR A 219 19.57 1.93 17.24
CA TYR A 219 19.64 1.28 15.94
C TYR A 219 21.02 0.69 15.62
N ASN A 220 22.03 0.92 16.46
CA ASN A 220 23.35 0.35 16.24
C ASN A 220 23.34 -1.16 16.52
N SER A 221 23.12 -1.95 15.46
CA SER A 221 23.10 -3.42 15.53
C SER A 221 24.48 -4.07 15.69
N TYR A 222 25.55 -3.28 15.74
CA TYR A 222 26.88 -3.74 16.19
C TYR A 222 26.99 -3.72 17.72
N ALA A 223 26.40 -2.72 18.37
CA ALA A 223 26.46 -2.53 19.81
C ALA A 223 25.35 -3.28 20.56
N HIS A 224 24.21 -3.52 19.91
CA HIS A 224 23.03 -4.13 20.52
C HIS A 224 22.68 -5.47 19.87
N LYS A 225 22.29 -6.44 20.72
CA LYS A 225 21.75 -7.73 20.28
C LYS A 225 20.26 -7.59 19.96
N GLY A 226 19.75 -8.45 19.07
CA GLY A 226 18.35 -8.44 18.66
C GLY A 226 18.08 -7.47 17.52
N LEU A 227 16.79 -7.21 17.29
CA LEU A 227 16.32 -6.29 16.24
C LEU A 227 16.41 -4.83 16.71
N PRO A 228 16.60 -3.86 15.78
CA PRO A 228 16.42 -2.45 16.09
C PRO A 228 14.98 -2.16 16.55
N PRO A 229 14.74 -0.99 17.21
CA PRO A 229 13.45 -0.70 17.83
C PRO A 229 12.29 -0.56 16.84
N THR A 230 12.57 -0.26 15.57
CA THR A 230 11.59 -0.15 14.49
C THR A 230 12.18 -0.69 13.17
N PRO A 231 11.35 -0.89 12.13
CA PRO A 231 11.84 -0.99 10.76
C PRO A 231 12.72 0.22 10.37
N ILE A 232 13.59 0.03 9.38
CA ILE A 232 14.54 1.05 8.89
C ILE A 232 14.18 1.59 7.49
N GLY A 233 12.97 1.29 7.03
CA GLY A 233 12.43 1.65 5.72
C GLY A 233 11.18 0.82 5.43
N ASN A 234 10.50 1.10 4.32
CA ASN A 234 9.28 0.40 3.92
C ASN A 234 9.60 -0.79 3.00
N PRO A 235 9.50 -2.04 3.47
CA PRO A 235 9.86 -3.22 2.67
C PRO A 235 8.81 -3.53 1.60
N GLY A 236 9.26 -4.12 0.50
CA GLY A 236 8.42 -4.71 -0.53
C GLY A 236 7.94 -6.12 -0.19
N GLU A 237 7.16 -6.68 -1.12
CA GLU A 237 6.59 -8.02 -1.00
C GLU A 237 7.69 -9.10 -1.01
N GLN A 238 8.72 -8.95 -1.84
CA GLN A 238 9.84 -9.90 -1.92
C GLN A 238 10.63 -9.96 -0.61
N ALA A 239 10.95 -8.81 -0.01
CA ALA A 239 11.64 -8.76 1.27
C ALA A 239 10.78 -9.33 2.41
N MET A 240 9.47 -9.07 2.40
CA MET A 240 8.54 -9.69 3.35
C MET A 240 8.47 -11.22 3.19
N SER A 241 8.40 -11.70 1.96
CA SER A 241 8.42 -13.14 1.64
C SER A 241 9.71 -13.80 2.12
N ALA A 242 10.86 -13.19 1.85
CA ALA A 242 12.16 -13.65 2.33
C ALA A 242 12.24 -13.69 3.86
N ALA A 243 11.69 -12.68 4.56
CA ALA A 243 11.68 -12.63 6.01
C ALA A 243 10.86 -13.75 6.65
N ILE A 244 9.76 -14.19 6.03
CA ILE A 244 8.91 -15.29 6.55
C ILE A 244 9.31 -16.69 6.05
N THR A 245 9.99 -16.77 4.90
CA THR A 245 10.43 -18.01 4.27
C THR A 245 11.90 -17.90 3.85
N PRO A 246 12.83 -17.73 4.82
CA PRO A 246 14.24 -17.55 4.52
C PRO A 246 14.84 -18.81 3.90
N THR A 247 15.72 -18.63 2.90
CA THR A 247 16.46 -19.73 2.25
C THR A 247 17.15 -20.59 3.30
N PRO A 248 16.97 -21.93 3.33
CA PRO A 248 17.66 -22.77 4.28
C PRO A 248 19.19 -22.69 4.11
N GLY A 249 19.92 -22.58 5.22
CA GLY A 249 21.38 -22.57 5.21
C GLY A 249 21.98 -22.16 6.56
N PRO A 250 23.23 -22.55 6.84
CA PRO A 250 23.85 -22.31 8.15
C PRO A 250 24.45 -20.91 8.30
N TRP A 251 24.46 -20.12 7.22
CA TRP A 251 25.22 -18.87 7.08
C TRP A 251 25.03 -17.90 8.24
N LEU A 252 26.14 -17.28 8.61
CA LEU A 252 26.24 -16.26 9.66
C LEU A 252 26.82 -14.95 9.14
N TYR A 253 27.47 -14.99 8.00
CA TYR A 253 28.19 -13.86 7.44
C TYR A 253 27.91 -13.78 5.94
N PHE A 254 27.93 -12.56 5.43
CA PHE A 254 27.92 -12.31 4.01
C PHE A 254 28.74 -11.07 3.69
N VAL A 255 29.19 -10.96 2.45
CA VAL A 255 29.83 -9.77 1.89
C VAL A 255 29.74 -9.81 0.38
N THR A 256 29.41 -8.67 -0.22
CA THR A 256 29.48 -8.46 -1.67
C THR A 256 30.90 -8.10 -2.04
N VAL A 257 31.66 -9.03 -2.63
CA VAL A 257 33.08 -8.82 -2.96
C VAL A 257 33.28 -8.06 -4.28
N ALA A 258 32.30 -8.13 -5.17
CA ALA A 258 32.20 -7.40 -6.43
C ALA A 258 30.71 -7.30 -6.83
N PRO A 259 30.31 -6.37 -7.71
CA PRO A 259 28.92 -6.28 -8.17
C PRO A 259 28.39 -7.63 -8.66
N GLY A 260 27.32 -8.13 -8.03
CA GLY A 260 26.73 -9.43 -8.35
C GLY A 260 27.43 -10.67 -7.76
N ASP A 261 28.50 -10.51 -6.97
CA ASP A 261 29.16 -11.59 -6.23
C ASP A 261 29.01 -11.38 -4.72
N THR A 262 27.86 -11.79 -4.19
CA THR A 262 27.57 -11.83 -2.75
C THR A 262 27.87 -13.23 -2.22
N ARG A 263 28.87 -13.33 -1.34
CA ARG A 263 29.29 -14.61 -0.74
C ARG A 263 28.68 -14.75 0.63
N PHE A 264 28.25 -15.96 0.98
CA PHE A 264 27.63 -16.30 2.26
C PHE A 264 28.41 -17.47 2.89
N THR A 265 28.75 -17.34 4.17
CA THR A 265 29.49 -18.36 4.91
C THR A 265 29.06 -18.40 6.38
N ASP A 266 29.25 -19.54 7.03
CA ASP A 266 29.16 -19.70 8.49
C ASP A 266 30.54 -19.72 9.18
N ASP A 267 31.64 -19.73 8.41
CA ASP A 267 33.02 -19.66 8.90
C ASP A 267 33.52 -18.21 8.94
N TYR A 268 33.87 -17.75 10.14
CA TYR A 268 34.44 -16.43 10.34
C TYR A 268 35.78 -16.24 9.62
N ALA A 269 36.63 -17.27 9.55
CA ALA A 269 37.91 -17.19 8.85
C ALA A 269 37.71 -17.03 7.34
N GLU A 270 36.71 -17.69 6.77
CA GLU A 270 36.28 -17.46 5.38
C GLU A 270 35.74 -16.05 5.18
N GLN A 271 34.90 -15.56 6.08
CA GLN A 271 34.42 -14.18 6.01
C GLN A 271 35.57 -13.17 6.00
N GLN A 272 36.59 -13.36 6.84
CA GLN A 272 37.76 -12.46 6.84
C GLN A 272 38.52 -12.48 5.51
N ARG A 273 38.61 -13.65 4.85
CA ARG A 273 39.20 -13.74 3.50
C ARG A 273 38.36 -13.00 2.46
N ASN A 274 37.04 -13.16 2.50
CA ASN A 274 36.12 -12.47 1.59
C ASN A 274 36.16 -10.94 1.81
N VAL A 275 36.19 -10.46 3.05
CA VAL A 275 36.34 -9.02 3.37
C VAL A 275 37.69 -8.48 2.88
N ALA A 276 38.77 -9.23 3.04
CA ALA A 276 40.08 -8.83 2.51
C ALA A 276 40.07 -8.72 0.98
N GLU A 277 39.33 -9.60 0.29
CA GLU A 277 39.13 -9.53 -1.17
C GLU A 277 38.32 -8.30 -1.58
N PHE A 278 37.18 -8.06 -0.93
CA PHE A 278 36.39 -6.83 -1.12
C PHE A 278 37.25 -5.56 -1.00
N ASN A 279 38.06 -5.46 0.06
CA ASN A 279 38.94 -4.31 0.28
C ASN A 279 40.01 -4.15 -0.80
N ARG A 280 40.58 -5.26 -1.31
CA ARG A 280 41.52 -5.22 -2.45
C ARG A 280 40.84 -4.76 -3.74
N ASN A 281 39.63 -5.26 -4.02
CA ASN A 281 38.86 -4.90 -5.22
C ASN A 281 38.50 -3.42 -5.23
N ARG A 282 38.17 -2.84 -4.06
CA ARG A 282 37.95 -1.39 -3.93
C ARG A 282 39.22 -0.55 -4.03
N GLY A 283 40.34 -1.04 -3.48
CA GLY A 283 41.62 -0.32 -3.49
C GLY A 283 42.35 -0.33 -4.84
N GLY A 284 42.06 -1.31 -5.70
CA GLY A 284 42.68 -1.45 -7.02
C GLY A 284 41.95 -0.77 -8.18
N GLY A 285 40.81 -0.12 -7.94
CA GLY A 285 39.98 0.56 -8.95
C GLY A 285 40.17 2.08 -9.02
N GLY A 286 41.26 2.61 -8.46
CA GLY A 286 41.62 4.04 -8.47
C GLY A 286 42.53 4.42 -9.63
#